data_AF-A0A527ZPE9-F1
#
_entry.id   AF-A0A527ZPE9-F1
#
_cell.length_a   1.000
_cell.length_b   1.000
_cell.length_c   1.000
_cell.angle_alpha   90.00
_cell.angle_beta   90.00
_cell.angle_gamma   90.00
#
_symmetry.space_group_name_H-M   'P 1'
#
loop_
_entity.id
_entity.type
_entity.pdbx_description
1 polymer ?
#
loop_
_entity_poly.entity_id
_entity_poly.type
_entity_poly.pdbx_seq_one_letter_code
_entity_poly.pdbx_strand_id
1 'polypeptide(L)'
;RTTGLLRLGVSTDAARAKKHRAGRQLSAAIHGAFAIDGLLYASRLTSAECVAVYDRAIEGKLDATPAINLVQHPDLIGALQSIGVSLRGGA
;
A
#
# COMPACT_ATOMS: atom_id res chain seq x y z
N ARG A 1 3.53 10.30 -13.52
CA ARG A 1 2.78 9.18 -12.88
C ARG A 1 1.70 9.64 -11.87
N THR A 2 1.53 10.94 -11.58
CA THR A 2 0.67 11.44 -10.48
C THR A 2 -0.67 12.05 -10.90
N THR A 3 -1.01 12.05 -12.19
CA THR A 3 -2.23 12.70 -12.72
C THR A 3 -3.45 11.78 -12.77
N GLY A 4 -3.37 10.57 -12.22
CA GLY A 4 -4.45 9.58 -12.29
C GLY A 4 -5.80 10.10 -11.80
N LEU A 5 -5.83 10.73 -10.62
CA LEU A 5 -7.06 11.33 -10.06
C LEU A 5 -7.59 12.49 -10.92
N LEU A 6 -6.69 13.33 -11.45
CA LEU A 6 -7.07 14.42 -12.35
C LEU A 6 -7.71 13.87 -13.63
N ARG A 7 -7.13 12.81 -14.21
CA ARG A 7 -7.68 12.14 -15.41
C ARG A 7 -9.00 11.43 -15.14
N LEU A 8 -9.23 10.98 -13.92
CA LEU A 8 -10.50 10.40 -13.48
C LEU A 8 -11.55 11.48 -13.11
N GLY A 9 -11.19 12.76 -13.12
CA GLY A 9 -12.09 13.84 -12.70
C GLY A 9 -12.43 13.80 -11.22
N VAL A 10 -11.58 13.17 -10.39
CA VAL A 10 -11.81 12.98 -8.96
C VAL A 10 -10.93 13.92 -8.15
N SER A 11 -11.47 14.43 -7.04
CA SER A 11 -10.71 15.26 -6.09
C SER A 11 -9.40 14.58 -5.66
N THR A 12 -8.33 15.37 -5.61
CA THR A 12 -7.02 14.92 -5.09
C THR A 12 -7.07 14.54 -3.60
N ASP A 13 -8.13 14.94 -2.89
CA ASP A 13 -8.43 14.48 -1.53
C ASP A 13 -8.55 12.96 -1.44
N ALA A 14 -8.93 12.29 -2.54
CA ALA A 14 -8.99 10.83 -2.58
C ALA A 14 -7.62 10.18 -2.28
N ALA A 15 -6.51 10.84 -2.60
CA ALA A 15 -5.16 10.38 -2.26
C ALA A 15 -4.55 11.06 -1.02
N ARG A 16 -4.91 12.32 -0.73
CA ARG A 16 -4.14 13.15 0.22
C ARG A 16 -4.88 13.46 1.52
N ALA A 17 -6.19 13.31 1.60
CA ALA A 17 -6.95 13.76 2.76
C ALA A 17 -6.70 12.90 4.00
N LYS A 18 -6.44 13.54 5.15
CA LYS A 18 -6.17 12.88 6.45
C LYS A 18 -7.28 11.92 6.90
N LYS A 19 -8.54 12.20 6.55
CA LYS A 19 -9.70 11.38 6.94
C LYS A 19 -9.90 10.13 6.06
N HIS A 20 -9.16 10.02 4.95
CA HIS A 20 -9.26 8.92 3.97
C HIS A 20 -10.70 8.62 3.47
N ARG A 21 -11.65 9.55 3.63
CA ARG A 21 -13.07 9.32 3.28
C ARG A 21 -13.27 9.27 1.78
N ALA A 22 -12.78 10.27 1.06
CA ALA A 22 -12.87 10.35 -0.40
C ALA A 22 -12.16 9.16 -1.07
N GLY A 23 -11.00 8.74 -0.54
CA GLY A 23 -10.26 7.58 -1.05
C GLY A 23 -11.03 6.27 -0.89
N ARG A 24 -11.67 6.05 0.27
CA ARG A 24 -12.53 4.87 0.48
C ARG A 24 -13.76 4.87 -0.44
N GLN A 25 -14.41 6.01 -0.61
CA GLN A 25 -15.56 6.14 -1.50
C GLN A 25 -15.17 5.87 -2.96
N LEU A 26 -14.05 6.42 -3.41
CA LEU A 26 -13.51 6.14 -4.74
C LEU A 26 -13.17 4.66 -4.92
N SER A 27 -12.47 4.06 -3.95
CA SER A 27 -12.10 2.65 -4.00
C SER A 27 -13.32 1.73 -4.05
N ALA A 28 -14.35 1.98 -3.23
CA ALA A 28 -15.59 1.23 -3.27
C ALA A 28 -16.32 1.36 -4.63
N ALA A 29 -16.37 2.57 -5.20
CA ALA A 29 -16.96 2.78 -6.52
C ALA A 29 -16.18 2.03 -7.62
N ILE A 30 -14.86 2.04 -7.57
CA ILE A 30 -14.01 1.33 -8.53
C ILE A 30 -14.17 -0.20 -8.38
N HIS A 31 -14.18 -0.71 -7.15
CA HIS A 31 -14.42 -2.15 -6.88
C HIS A 31 -15.77 -2.59 -7.46
N GLY A 32 -16.83 -1.81 -7.27
CA GLY A 32 -18.17 -2.13 -7.78
C GLY A 32 -18.30 -2.04 -9.30
N ALA A 33 -17.61 -1.08 -9.94
CA ALA A 33 -17.80 -0.79 -11.37
C ALA A 33 -16.83 -1.55 -12.30
N PHE A 34 -15.67 -2.01 -11.81
CA PHE A 34 -14.65 -2.61 -12.65
C PHE A 34 -14.16 -3.95 -12.10
N ALA A 35 -13.84 -4.87 -13.01
CA ALA A 35 -13.20 -6.15 -12.70
C ALA A 35 -11.68 -6.01 -12.54
N ILE A 36 -11.24 -5.13 -11.63
CA ILE A 36 -9.82 -4.95 -11.29
C ILE A 36 -9.50 -5.55 -9.92
N ASP A 37 -8.23 -5.82 -9.69
CA ASP A 37 -7.75 -6.53 -8.48
C ASP A 37 -7.37 -5.62 -7.32
N GLY A 38 -7.28 -4.31 -7.56
CA GLY A 38 -6.78 -3.38 -6.57
C GLY A 38 -6.39 -2.03 -7.15
N LEU A 39 -5.71 -1.24 -6.33
CA LEU A 39 -5.27 0.12 -6.66
C LEU A 39 -3.80 0.32 -6.29
N LEU A 40 -3.03 0.87 -7.23
CA LEU A 40 -1.72 1.45 -6.94
C LEU A 40 -1.91 2.93 -6.59
N TYR A 41 -1.43 3.35 -5.43
CA TYR A 41 -1.54 4.72 -4.95
C TYR A 41 -0.27 5.19 -4.25
N ALA A 42 -0.04 6.50 -4.22
CA ALA A 42 1.08 7.07 -3.47
C ALA A 42 0.70 7.25 -2.00
N SER A 43 1.57 6.79 -1.09
CA SER A 43 1.44 7.03 0.34
C SER A 43 1.25 8.52 0.63
N ARG A 44 0.28 8.85 1.50
CA ARG A 44 0.09 10.23 1.95
C ARG A 44 1.31 10.75 2.71
N LEU A 45 2.00 9.89 3.46
CA LEU A 45 3.09 10.27 4.37
C LEU A 45 4.44 10.33 3.66
N THR A 46 4.73 9.33 2.82
CA THR A 46 6.06 9.13 2.23
C THR A 46 6.06 9.29 0.71
N SER A 47 4.89 9.38 0.08
CA SER A 47 4.73 9.29 -1.38
C SER A 47 5.28 8.00 -2.02
N ALA A 48 5.69 7.01 -1.21
CA ALA A 48 6.05 5.68 -1.68
C ALA A 48 4.86 5.00 -2.37
N GLU A 49 5.13 4.14 -3.35
CA GLU A 49 4.10 3.36 -4.01
C GLU A 49 3.51 2.34 -3.02
N CYS A 50 2.18 2.35 -2.88
CA CYS A 50 1.40 1.45 -2.03
C CYS A 50 0.35 0.76 -2.88
N VAL A 51 -0.01 -0.47 -2.50
CA VAL A 51 -1.07 -1.24 -3.15
C VAL A 51 -2.20 -1.52 -2.17
N ALA A 52 -3.43 -1.30 -2.61
CA ALA A 52 -4.62 -1.84 -1.97
C ALA A 52 -5.11 -3.01 -2.82
N VAL A 53 -5.23 -4.19 -2.23
CA VAL A 53 -5.67 -5.40 -2.94
C VAL A 53 -7.11 -5.72 -2.53
N TYR A 54 -7.94 -6.04 -3.51
CA TYR A 54 -9.33 -6.42 -3.29
C TYR A 54 -9.46 -7.92 -3.03
N ASP A 55 -10.52 -8.29 -2.31
CA ASP A 55 -10.91 -9.66 -1.99
C ASP A 55 -10.88 -10.61 -3.19
N ARG A 56 -11.43 -10.19 -4.33
CA ARG A 56 -11.47 -10.98 -5.57
C ARG A 56 -10.10 -11.39 -6.12
N ALA A 57 -9.03 -10.72 -5.70
CA ALA A 57 -7.67 -11.04 -6.13
C ALA A 57 -6.97 -12.02 -5.17
N ILE A 58 -7.50 -12.21 -3.97
CA ILE A 58 -6.86 -13.02 -2.92
C ILE A 58 -6.76 -14.48 -3.36
N GLU A 59 -7.86 -15.07 -3.84
CA GLU A 59 -7.92 -16.52 -4.11
C GLU A 59 -7.10 -16.96 -5.33
N GLY A 60 -6.91 -16.10 -6.32
CA GLY A 60 -6.31 -16.49 -7.61
C GLY A 60 -5.01 -15.80 -7.97
N LYS A 61 -4.60 -14.75 -7.24
CA LYS A 61 -3.46 -13.90 -7.64
C LYS A 61 -2.47 -13.62 -6.51
N LEU A 62 -2.80 -13.98 -5.27
CA LEU A 62 -1.88 -13.90 -4.15
C LEU A 62 -1.42 -15.29 -3.76
N ASP A 63 -0.13 -15.42 -3.49
CA ASP A 63 0.43 -16.61 -2.87
C ASP A 63 0.93 -16.23 -1.48
N ALA A 64 0.54 -17.04 -0.49
CA ALA A 64 0.91 -16.83 0.89
C ALA A 64 2.09 -17.74 1.23
N THR A 65 3.20 -17.15 1.67
CA THR A 65 4.31 -17.90 2.23
C THR A 65 4.13 -18.09 3.73
N PRO A 66 4.74 -19.12 4.33
CA PRO A 66 4.75 -19.28 5.78
C PRO A 66 5.29 -18.03 6.47
N ALA A 67 4.61 -17.60 7.53
CA ALA A 67 5.12 -16.50 8.35
C ALA A 67 6.46 -16.90 8.98
N ILE A 68 7.50 -16.11 8.73
CA ILE A 68 8.80 -16.26 9.38
C ILE A 68 8.92 -15.30 10.56
N ASN A 69 9.75 -15.65 11.54
CA ASN A 69 10.05 -14.72 12.63
C ASN A 69 10.72 -13.48 12.04
N LEU A 70 10.29 -12.28 12.46
CA LEU A 70 10.84 -11.02 11.97
C LEU A 70 12.37 -10.98 12.11
N VAL A 71 12.91 -11.53 13.20
CA VAL A 71 14.37 -11.60 13.46
C VAL A 71 15.11 -12.45 12.42
N GLN A 72 14.43 -13.39 11.76
CA GLN A 72 14.97 -14.24 10.70
C GLN A 72 14.77 -13.64 9.29
N HIS A 73 14.04 -12.52 9.17
CA HIS A 73 13.75 -11.94 7.86
C HIS A 73 15.04 -11.36 7.24
N PRO A 74 15.44 -11.77 6.02
CA PRO A 74 16.71 -11.37 5.42
C PRO A 74 16.83 -9.85 5.26
N ASP A 75 15.70 -9.18 4.99
CA ASP A 75 15.68 -7.72 4.79
C ASP A 75 15.59 -6.91 6.10
N LEU A 76 15.49 -7.54 7.28
CA LEU A 76 15.24 -6.83 8.53
C LEU A 76 16.32 -5.77 8.80
N ILE A 77 17.60 -6.14 8.70
CA ILE A 77 18.72 -5.23 9.00
C ILE A 77 18.70 -4.04 8.04
N GLY A 78 18.52 -4.29 6.74
CA GLY A 78 18.45 -3.23 5.72
C GLY A 78 17.26 -2.31 5.95
N ALA A 79 16.09 -2.86 6.30
CA ALA A 79 14.90 -2.07 6.62
C ALA A 79 15.12 -1.16 7.83
N LEU A 80 15.72 -1.66 8.93
CA LEU A 80 16.05 -0.87 10.11
C LEU A 80 17.03 0.26 9.78
N GLN A 81 18.09 -0.04 9.03
CA GLN A 81 19.06 0.96 8.59
C GLN A 81 18.41 2.05 7.74
N SER A 82 17.47 1.69 6.86
CA SER A 82 16.75 2.65 6.00
C SER A 82 15.94 3.69 6.78
N ILE A 83 15.53 3.36 8.01
CA ILE A 83 14.80 4.27 8.92
C ILE A 83 15.70 4.86 10.01
N GLY A 84 17.02 4.71 9.88
CA GLY A 84 18.00 5.26 10.83
C GLY A 84 18.08 4.49 12.15
N VAL A 85 17.65 3.23 12.18
CA VAL A 85 17.73 2.36 13.36
C VAL A 85 18.94 1.45 13.25
N SER A 86 19.75 1.43 14.32
CA SER A 86 20.93 0.55 14.44
C SER A 86 20.73 -0.45 15.58
N LEU A 87 21.04 -1.72 15.30
CA LEU A 87 21.06 -2.78 16.31
C LEU A 87 22.37 -2.69 17.10
N ARG A 88 22.28 -2.72 18.43
CA ARG A 88 23.44 -2.91 19.32
C ARG A 88 23.45 -4.36 19.78
N GLY A 89 24.47 -5.12 19.40
CA GLY A 89 24.66 -6.47 19.92
C GLY A 89 24.90 -6.40 21.43
N GLY A 90 24.09 -7.15 22.20
CA GLY A 90 24.46 -7.51 23.56
C GLY A 90 25.59 -8.53 23.47
N ALA A 91 26.67 -8.29 24.24
CA ALA A 91 27.80 -9.21 24.36
C ALA A 91 27.38 -10.57 24.95
#